data_AF-A0A3N2PV62-F1
#
_entry.id   AF-A0A3N2PV62-F1
#
_cell.length_a   1.000
_cell.length_b   1.000
_cell.length_c   1.000
_cell.angle_alpha   90.00
_cell.angle_beta   90.00
_cell.angle_gamma   90.00
#
_symmetry.space_group_name_H-M   'P 1'
#
loop_
_entity.id
_entity.type
_entity.pdbx_description
1 polymer ?
#
loop_
_entity_poly.entity_id
_entity_poly.type
_entity_poly.pdbx_seq_one_letter_code
_entity_poly.pdbx_strand_id
1 'polypeptide(L)'
;MMRAAATAAPYFGNDTGNDTGNIPAERTAPSFPDALRDAATAFKLFFIATAPKLLTAWLYVPFGIAFILAFSFAVHTALDSTGILFPASVACLILLFLALLLSERLLGGHRTRAIVNLIDVPAGWSLRWINLFFTPSFILLPLSPSIGIAEVSKIIGVFLVGFVVMMAAAAYVTRGLQLLLGTSKRAAIERAEEMRNDADGIPLADSLPRENYPNSDRDGDRSQPSSTPQSPSISASPSAVSLNGLVPPPPSQTPSHLFQDASLGPRGSHPNETSALTLNLNSNPTAFVQPSLPLQYPPPAPRAQIWAARLTRYPNAVIYTLLFLFAGLPVYFSTGYAMPAHLTFTILCYLAALAVPPNWRQYLHPVLVTALLAFLGLWALAAIRTGIVSDGKTSAASLHEALSPYRTGATYQALWRPSHHATGPNRPLPGAGDLFATVLDAAIVALALPMYQYRRELRTHFLAIVAPSVAFSVASLFGYPALCAAVGIEARRSLAFAARSLTLALAIPATENLGGDRNTVAAVAIMSGILGALVGERMLRWLRIPEDDYVTRGVTLGANSSAIATAVLLRTDPRAAALSSLSMSLFGTITVLFTSIPPLVHVVRSLVGL
;
A
#
# COMPACT_ATOMS: atom_id res chain seq x y z
N MET A 1 -5.49 1.07 24.16
CA MET A 1 -6.36 0.47 25.18
C MET A 1 -5.96 -0.98 25.38
N MET A 2 -5.12 -1.19 26.39
CA MET A 2 -4.77 -2.49 26.97
C MET A 2 -5.82 -2.84 28.01
N ARG A 3 -6.16 -4.14 28.12
CA ARG A 3 -7.18 -4.81 28.98
C ARG A 3 -8.50 -5.13 28.28
N ALA A 4 -8.48 -6.18 27.44
CA ALA A 4 -9.60 -7.12 27.23
C ALA A 4 -9.17 -8.24 26.25
N ALA A 5 -8.14 -9.02 26.59
CA ALA A 5 -7.81 -10.27 25.89
C ALA A 5 -6.83 -11.13 26.72
N ALA A 6 -7.01 -11.13 28.05
CA ALA A 6 -6.24 -11.97 28.97
C ALA A 6 -7.21 -12.82 29.79
N THR A 7 -8.04 -13.61 29.11
CA THR A 7 -8.88 -14.64 29.74
C THR A 7 -9.17 -15.73 28.71
N ALA A 8 -8.18 -16.59 28.48
CA ALA A 8 -8.36 -17.97 28.04
C ALA A 8 -7.08 -18.75 28.35
N ALA A 9 -6.62 -18.68 29.60
CA ALA A 9 -5.72 -19.68 30.18
C ALA A 9 -6.61 -20.69 30.92
N PRO A 10 -6.55 -21.99 30.64
CA PRO A 10 -7.27 -22.95 31.46
C PRO A 10 -6.60 -23.00 32.83
N TYR A 11 -7.41 -22.73 33.86
CA TYR A 11 -7.11 -22.94 35.27
C TYR A 11 -6.61 -24.37 35.50
N PHE A 12 -5.42 -24.53 36.08
CA PHE A 12 -5.05 -25.76 36.78
C PHE A 12 -5.71 -25.72 38.16
N GLY A 13 -6.83 -26.44 38.29
CA GLY A 13 -7.43 -26.76 39.59
C GLY A 13 -6.72 -27.96 40.21
N ASN A 14 -6.17 -27.77 41.39
CA ASN A 14 -5.80 -28.86 42.30
C ASN A 14 -7.09 -29.44 42.86
N ASP A 15 -7.49 -30.63 42.40
CA ASP A 15 -8.43 -31.49 43.12
C ASP A 15 -7.83 -32.90 43.22
N THR A 16 -7.43 -33.24 44.44
CA THR A 16 -7.09 -34.59 44.88
C THR A 16 -8.37 -35.39 45.01
N GLY A 17 -8.73 -36.14 43.97
CA GLY A 17 -9.87 -37.04 43.94
C GLY A 17 -9.54 -38.29 43.15
N ASN A 18 -9.36 -39.39 43.88
CA ASN A 18 -9.08 -40.73 43.40
C ASN A 18 -10.24 -41.27 42.54
N ASP A 19 -10.09 -41.30 41.22
CA ASP A 19 -10.93 -42.11 40.34
C ASP A 19 -10.11 -42.71 39.19
N THR A 20 -9.81 -43.99 39.35
CA THR A 20 -9.19 -44.89 38.38
C THR A 20 -10.23 -45.29 37.32
N GLY A 21 -10.10 -44.78 36.09
CA GLY A 21 -10.89 -45.29 34.96
C GLY A 21 -10.75 -44.49 33.67
N ASN A 22 -10.06 -45.08 32.69
CA ASN A 22 -9.96 -44.65 31.28
C ASN A 22 -9.29 -43.29 31.00
N ILE A 23 -7.96 -43.31 30.96
CA ILE A 23 -7.13 -42.35 30.20
C ILE A 23 -7.16 -42.79 28.73
N PRO A 24 -7.66 -42.01 27.76
CA PRO A 24 -7.43 -42.30 26.35
C PRO A 24 -6.00 -41.91 25.99
N ALA A 25 -5.23 -42.91 25.58
CA ALA A 25 -4.02 -42.89 24.75
C ALA A 25 -3.16 -41.60 24.78
N GLU A 26 -2.05 -41.72 25.50
CA GLU A 26 -0.73 -41.22 25.14
C GLU A 26 -0.66 -40.51 23.77
N ARG A 27 -0.49 -39.18 23.74
CA ARG A 27 -0.08 -38.45 22.52
C ARG A 27 1.35 -38.86 22.17
N THR A 28 1.52 -40.03 21.58
CA THR A 28 2.78 -40.44 20.96
C THR A 28 3.17 -39.40 19.92
N ALA A 29 4.38 -38.85 20.02
CA ALA A 29 4.94 -38.00 18.97
C ALA A 29 4.83 -38.76 17.63
N PRO A 30 4.41 -38.10 16.53
CA PRO A 30 4.19 -38.78 15.27
C PRO A 30 5.50 -39.42 14.81
N SER A 31 5.41 -40.59 14.19
CA SER A 31 6.54 -41.13 13.45
C SER A 31 6.92 -40.15 12.33
N PHE A 32 8.21 -40.07 11.98
CA PHE A 32 8.69 -39.25 10.87
C PHE A 32 7.88 -39.44 9.55
N PRO A 33 7.51 -40.66 9.13
CA PRO A 33 6.69 -40.85 7.92
C PRO A 33 5.26 -40.31 8.06
N ASP A 34 4.65 -40.39 9.24
CA ASP A 34 3.32 -39.82 9.47
C ASP A 34 3.35 -38.29 9.41
N ALA A 35 4.40 -37.67 9.95
CA ALA A 35 4.61 -36.23 9.87
C ALA A 35 4.82 -35.75 8.42
N LEU A 36 5.54 -36.52 7.59
CA LEU A 36 5.70 -36.23 6.16
C LEU A 36 4.38 -36.36 5.39
N ARG A 37 3.57 -37.38 5.70
CA ARG A 37 2.26 -37.58 5.07
C ARG A 37 1.28 -36.45 5.45
N ASP A 38 1.30 -36.03 6.71
CA ASP A 38 0.54 -34.88 7.20
C ASP A 38 0.98 -33.59 6.51
N ALA A 39 2.29 -33.37 6.35
CA ALA A 39 2.84 -32.22 5.63
C ALA A 39 2.44 -32.20 4.15
N ALA A 40 2.53 -33.33 3.45
CA ALA A 40 2.11 -33.46 2.05
C ALA A 40 0.61 -33.16 1.88
N THR A 41 -0.22 -33.69 2.80
CA THR A 41 -1.66 -33.43 2.81
C THR A 41 -1.96 -31.96 3.09
N ALA A 42 -1.23 -31.34 4.03
CA ALA A 42 -1.34 -29.92 4.34
C ALA A 42 -0.97 -29.03 3.13
N PHE A 43 0.10 -29.37 2.41
CA PHE A 43 0.50 -28.67 1.18
C PHE A 43 -0.56 -28.79 0.09
N LYS A 44 -1.13 -29.99 -0.11
CA LYS A 44 -2.22 -30.18 -1.08
C LYS A 44 -3.42 -29.29 -0.75
N LEU A 45 -3.84 -29.25 0.51
CA LEU A 45 -4.92 -28.38 0.97
C LEU A 45 -4.61 -26.90 0.80
N PHE A 46 -3.38 -26.48 1.10
CA PHE A 46 -2.90 -25.12 0.88
C PHE A 46 -3.01 -24.69 -0.59
N PHE A 47 -2.56 -25.54 -1.53
CA PHE A 47 -2.62 -25.23 -2.96
C PHE A 47 -4.07 -25.12 -3.44
N ILE A 48 -4.94 -26.05 -3.06
CA ILE A 48 -6.36 -26.01 -3.45
C ILE A 48 -7.03 -24.74 -2.91
N ALA A 49 -6.79 -24.39 -1.64
CA ALA A 49 -7.37 -23.20 -1.02
C ALA A 49 -6.85 -21.88 -1.62
N THR A 50 -5.61 -21.87 -2.12
CA THR A 50 -4.97 -20.65 -2.63
C THR A 50 -5.05 -20.53 -4.15
N ALA A 51 -5.31 -21.63 -4.87
CA ALA A 51 -5.31 -21.73 -6.34
C ALA A 51 -6.01 -20.57 -7.08
N PRO A 52 -7.26 -20.16 -6.77
CA PRO A 52 -7.90 -19.08 -7.50
C PRO A 52 -7.16 -17.74 -7.33
N LYS A 53 -6.63 -17.47 -6.14
CA LYS A 53 -5.83 -16.25 -5.86
C LYS A 53 -4.48 -16.32 -6.56
N LEU A 54 -3.84 -17.49 -6.57
CA LEU A 54 -2.60 -17.74 -7.29
C LEU A 54 -2.77 -17.51 -8.79
N LEU A 55 -3.87 -17.97 -9.38
CA LEU A 55 -4.13 -17.81 -10.82
C LEU A 55 -4.24 -16.33 -11.18
N THR A 56 -4.98 -15.52 -10.42
CA THR A 56 -4.99 -14.06 -10.62
C THR A 56 -3.60 -13.44 -10.45
N ALA A 57 -2.89 -13.79 -9.38
CA ALA A 57 -1.61 -13.18 -9.04
C ALA A 57 -0.44 -13.58 -9.96
N TRP A 58 -0.47 -14.77 -10.55
CA TRP A 58 0.64 -15.31 -11.35
C TRP A 58 0.34 -15.35 -12.85
N LEU A 59 -0.92 -15.18 -13.27
CA LEU A 59 -1.29 -15.09 -14.70
C LEU A 59 -1.70 -13.68 -15.10
N TYR A 60 -2.74 -13.14 -14.47
CA TYR A 60 -3.32 -11.85 -14.87
C TYR A 60 -2.42 -10.66 -14.52
N VAL A 61 -1.83 -10.67 -13.32
CA VAL A 61 -0.96 -9.57 -12.88
C VAL A 61 0.29 -9.44 -13.75
N PRO A 62 1.08 -10.50 -14.04
CA PRO A 62 2.24 -10.38 -14.92
C PRO A 62 1.86 -9.94 -16.34
N PHE A 63 0.76 -10.44 -16.90
CA PHE A 63 0.28 -10.03 -18.22
C PHE A 63 -0.11 -8.54 -18.25
N GLY A 64 -0.85 -8.09 -17.23
CA GLY A 64 -1.22 -6.68 -17.11
C GLY A 64 -0.03 -5.75 -16.90
N ILE A 65 0.96 -6.16 -16.08
CA ILE A 65 2.21 -5.42 -15.91
C ILE A 65 2.99 -5.36 -17.22
N ALA A 66 3.13 -6.49 -17.93
CA ALA A 66 3.79 -6.53 -19.23
C ALA A 66 3.12 -5.59 -20.24
N PHE A 67 1.78 -5.53 -20.26
CA PHE A 67 1.04 -4.59 -21.08
C PHE A 67 1.32 -3.12 -20.70
N ILE A 68 1.28 -2.78 -19.41
CA ILE A 68 1.60 -1.43 -18.92
C ILE A 68 3.03 -1.03 -19.32
N LEU A 69 3.99 -1.95 -19.16
CA LEU A 69 5.39 -1.71 -19.52
C LEU A 69 5.58 -1.59 -21.03
N ALA A 70 4.90 -2.41 -21.84
CA ALA A 70 4.96 -2.32 -23.30
C ALA A 70 4.39 -0.98 -23.78
N PHE A 71 3.29 -0.51 -23.20
CA PHE A 71 2.75 0.81 -23.47
C PHE A 71 3.73 1.92 -23.03
N SER A 72 4.33 1.79 -21.85
CA SER A 72 5.36 2.71 -21.37
C SER A 72 6.58 2.75 -22.29
N PHE A 73 7.02 1.61 -22.81
CA PHE A 73 8.10 1.51 -23.77
C PHE A 73 7.76 2.17 -25.12
N ALA A 74 6.52 2.01 -25.60
CA ALA A 74 6.05 2.68 -26.81
C ALA A 74 6.05 4.20 -26.65
N VAL A 75 5.56 4.71 -25.51
CA VAL A 75 5.61 6.14 -25.19
C VAL A 75 7.05 6.62 -25.04
N HIS A 76 7.93 5.85 -24.39
CA HIS A 76 9.36 6.16 -24.27
C HIS A 76 10.01 6.33 -25.63
N THR A 77 9.75 5.39 -26.55
CA THR A 77 10.28 5.41 -27.92
C THR A 77 9.76 6.63 -28.70
N ALA A 78 8.50 7.02 -28.48
CA ALA A 78 7.91 8.20 -29.10
C ALA A 78 8.47 9.52 -28.51
N LEU A 79 8.78 9.57 -27.22
CA LEU A 79 9.39 10.75 -26.59
C LEU A 79 10.85 10.91 -27.03
N ASP A 80 11.62 9.81 -27.04
CA ASP A 80 13.00 9.79 -27.51
C ASP A 80 13.13 10.32 -28.95
N SER A 81 12.21 9.95 -29.85
CA SER A 81 12.24 10.42 -31.24
C SER A 81 11.97 11.92 -31.41
N THR A 82 11.28 12.54 -30.44
CA THR A 82 11.02 13.98 -30.40
C THR A 82 12.10 14.78 -29.66
N GLY A 83 13.07 14.11 -29.03
CA GLY A 83 14.11 14.76 -28.21
C GLY A 83 13.61 15.32 -26.87
N ILE A 84 12.39 14.97 -26.46
CA ILE A 84 11.80 15.44 -25.19
C ILE A 84 12.29 14.53 -24.06
N LEU A 85 13.08 15.09 -23.14
CA LEU A 85 13.57 14.43 -21.93
C LEU A 85 12.45 14.37 -20.87
N PHE A 86 11.46 13.52 -21.09
CA PHE A 86 10.33 13.32 -20.18
C PHE A 86 10.18 11.85 -19.76
N PRO A 87 10.09 11.52 -18.46
CA PRO A 87 9.93 10.15 -18.00
C PRO A 87 8.67 9.47 -18.56
N ALA A 88 8.84 8.39 -19.34
CA ALA A 88 7.73 7.73 -20.02
C ALA A 88 6.67 7.17 -19.06
N SER A 89 7.07 6.65 -17.90
CA SER A 89 6.12 6.13 -16.89
C SER A 89 5.22 7.23 -16.31
N VAL A 90 5.74 8.46 -16.12
CA VAL A 90 4.93 9.62 -15.71
C VAL A 90 4.03 10.10 -16.85
N ALA A 91 4.46 9.95 -18.11
CA ALA A 91 3.64 10.36 -19.27
C ALA A 91 2.44 9.42 -19.38
N CYS A 92 2.69 8.13 -19.24
CA CYS A 92 1.65 7.11 -19.18
C CYS A 92 0.69 7.30 -18.00
N LEU A 93 1.16 7.76 -16.83
CA LEU A 93 0.28 8.16 -15.72
C LEU A 93 -0.70 9.24 -16.17
N ILE A 94 -0.20 10.34 -16.77
CA ILE A 94 -1.03 11.46 -17.22
C ILE A 94 -1.99 11.01 -18.33
N LEU A 95 -1.49 10.28 -19.32
CA LEU A 95 -2.29 9.75 -20.43
C LEU A 95 -3.39 8.81 -19.93
N LEU A 96 -3.08 7.91 -19.01
CA LEU A 96 -4.05 6.99 -18.42
C LEU A 96 -5.13 7.76 -17.64
N PHE A 97 -4.74 8.74 -16.84
CA PHE A 97 -5.68 9.58 -16.11
C PHE A 97 -6.63 10.34 -17.07
N LEU A 98 -6.09 10.97 -18.11
CA LEU A 98 -6.88 11.67 -19.13
C LEU A 98 -7.78 10.72 -19.93
N ALA A 99 -7.28 9.54 -20.29
CA ALA A 99 -8.05 8.52 -20.99
C ALA A 99 -9.24 8.03 -20.15
N LEU A 100 -9.07 7.85 -18.84
CA LEU A 100 -10.17 7.48 -17.95
C LEU A 100 -11.21 8.60 -17.80
N LEU A 101 -10.78 9.88 -17.74
CA LEU A 101 -11.70 11.02 -17.75
C LEU A 101 -12.47 11.13 -19.06
N LEU A 102 -11.82 10.87 -20.20
CA LEU A 102 -12.44 10.86 -21.52
C LEU A 102 -13.40 9.69 -21.66
N SER A 103 -13.02 8.50 -21.21
CA SER A 103 -13.86 7.30 -21.18
C SER A 103 -15.15 7.56 -20.40
N GLU A 104 -15.07 8.21 -19.24
CA GLU A 104 -16.28 8.52 -18.46
C GLU A 104 -17.24 9.46 -19.21
N ARG A 105 -16.70 10.42 -19.98
CA ARG A 105 -17.49 11.34 -20.79
C ARG A 105 -18.10 10.67 -22.03
N LEU A 106 -17.39 9.75 -22.69
CA LEU A 106 -17.82 9.13 -23.95
C LEU A 106 -18.64 7.85 -23.75
N LEU A 107 -18.21 6.97 -22.84
CA LEU A 107 -18.77 5.62 -22.63
C LEU A 107 -19.72 5.54 -21.42
N GLY A 108 -19.77 6.58 -20.60
CA GLY A 108 -20.53 6.63 -19.36
C GLY A 108 -19.85 5.93 -18.18
N GLY A 109 -20.38 6.18 -16.98
CA GLY A 109 -19.77 5.71 -15.73
C GLY A 109 -19.77 4.19 -15.55
N HIS A 110 -20.76 3.48 -16.08
CA HIS A 110 -20.87 2.03 -15.92
C HIS A 110 -19.78 1.27 -16.70
N ARG A 111 -19.62 1.58 -18.00
CA ARG A 111 -18.56 0.96 -18.83
C ARG A 111 -17.16 1.36 -18.37
N THR A 112 -16.99 2.63 -17.97
CA THR A 112 -15.71 3.09 -17.44
C THR A 112 -15.34 2.38 -16.15
N ARG A 113 -16.31 2.04 -15.29
CA ARG A 113 -16.05 1.21 -14.10
C ARG A 113 -15.54 -0.19 -14.45
N ALA A 114 -16.06 -0.81 -15.51
CA ALA A 114 -15.55 -2.10 -15.98
C ALA A 114 -14.10 -2.00 -16.47
N ILE A 115 -13.76 -0.94 -17.20
CA ILE A 115 -12.38 -0.66 -17.63
C ILE A 115 -11.46 -0.45 -16.42
N VAL A 116 -11.90 0.36 -15.45
CA VAL A 116 -11.14 0.60 -14.22
C VAL A 116 -10.92 -0.70 -13.45
N ASN A 117 -11.93 -1.55 -13.31
CA ASN A 117 -11.80 -2.83 -12.61
C ASN A 117 -10.78 -3.77 -13.30
N LEU A 118 -10.70 -3.74 -14.63
CA LEU A 118 -9.69 -4.51 -15.36
C LEU A 118 -8.27 -3.98 -15.12
N ILE A 119 -8.10 -2.66 -15.16
CA ILE A 119 -6.80 -1.99 -14.94
C ILE A 119 -6.36 -2.12 -13.47
N ASP A 120 -7.31 -2.12 -12.54
CA ASP A 120 -7.06 -2.22 -11.09
C ASP A 120 -6.41 -3.56 -10.69
N VAL A 121 -6.57 -4.64 -11.48
CA VAL A 121 -5.92 -5.92 -11.17
C VAL A 121 -4.38 -5.80 -11.15
N PRO A 122 -3.70 -5.42 -12.25
CA PRO A 122 -2.25 -5.20 -12.24
C PRO A 122 -1.87 -3.92 -11.49
N ALA A 123 -2.62 -2.82 -11.64
CA ALA A 123 -2.28 -1.54 -11.04
C ALA A 123 -2.40 -1.56 -9.51
N GLY A 124 -3.48 -2.14 -8.99
CA GLY A 124 -3.70 -2.32 -7.56
C GLY A 124 -2.67 -3.26 -6.93
N TRP A 125 -2.21 -4.30 -7.64
CA TRP A 125 -1.07 -5.09 -7.19
C TRP A 125 0.21 -4.26 -7.12
N SER A 126 0.54 -3.51 -8.18
CA SER A 126 1.75 -2.68 -8.22
C SER A 126 1.76 -1.62 -7.11
N LEU A 127 0.62 -0.97 -6.83
CA LEU A 127 0.49 -0.01 -5.74
C LEU A 127 0.65 -0.64 -4.35
N ARG A 128 0.16 -1.87 -4.14
CA ARG A 128 0.31 -2.59 -2.85
C ARG A 128 1.77 -2.96 -2.56
N TRP A 129 2.55 -3.24 -3.60
CA TRP A 129 3.96 -3.63 -3.48
C TRP A 129 4.94 -2.48 -3.72
N ILE A 130 4.46 -1.25 -3.97
CA ILE A 130 5.28 -0.10 -4.35
C ILE A 130 6.45 0.17 -3.40
N ASN A 131 6.26 -0.02 -2.10
CA ASN A 131 7.28 0.16 -1.07
C ASN A 131 8.46 -0.80 -1.23
N LEU A 132 8.21 -2.04 -1.65
CA LEU A 132 9.27 -3.00 -1.95
C LEU A 132 10.12 -2.53 -3.14
N PHE A 133 9.50 -1.94 -4.17
CA PHE A 133 10.19 -1.51 -5.38
C PHE A 133 11.17 -0.34 -5.14
N PHE A 134 11.04 0.34 -4.00
CA PHE A 134 11.94 1.40 -3.53
C PHE A 134 13.16 0.90 -2.77
N THR A 135 13.13 -0.33 -2.26
CA THR A 135 14.24 -0.90 -1.47
C THR A 135 15.59 -0.92 -2.18
N PRO A 136 15.71 -1.07 -3.52
CA PRO A 136 17.02 -1.12 -4.18
C PRO A 136 17.90 0.10 -3.94
N SER A 137 17.32 1.31 -3.90
CA SER A 137 18.10 2.54 -3.69
C SER A 137 18.76 2.57 -2.30
N PHE A 138 18.15 1.90 -1.31
CA PHE A 138 18.69 1.83 0.06
C PHE A 138 19.68 0.67 0.23
N ILE A 139 19.42 -0.47 -0.40
CA ILE A 139 20.35 -1.61 -0.39
C ILE A 139 21.69 -1.23 -1.01
N LEU A 140 21.67 -0.37 -2.03
CA LEU A 140 22.86 0.10 -2.74
C LEU A 140 23.47 1.38 -2.14
N LEU A 141 22.84 1.98 -1.12
CA LEU A 141 23.32 3.21 -0.49
C LEU A 141 24.76 3.10 0.04
N PRO A 142 25.20 1.97 0.61
CA PRO A 142 26.60 1.78 1.01
C PRO A 142 27.63 1.83 -0.13
N LEU A 143 27.20 1.71 -1.39
CA LEU A 143 28.08 1.89 -2.57
C LEU A 143 28.18 3.35 -3.01
N SER A 144 27.40 4.26 -2.42
CA SER A 144 27.48 5.68 -2.73
C SER A 144 28.82 6.27 -2.27
N PRO A 145 29.34 7.30 -2.96
CA PRO A 145 30.58 7.95 -2.55
C PRO A 145 30.47 8.47 -1.11
N SER A 146 31.53 8.31 -0.32
CA SER A 146 31.56 8.69 1.08
C SER A 146 31.29 10.19 1.26
N ILE A 147 30.27 10.53 2.05
CA ILE A 147 29.92 11.92 2.39
C ILE A 147 30.64 12.30 3.67
N GLY A 148 31.36 13.42 3.68
CA GLY A 148 32.02 13.93 4.87
C GLY A 148 31.01 14.29 5.97
N ILE A 149 31.35 14.05 7.24
CA ILE A 149 30.45 14.33 8.40
C ILE A 149 29.94 15.78 8.39
N ALA A 150 30.81 16.73 8.03
CA ALA A 150 30.44 18.14 7.93
C ALA A 150 29.34 18.37 6.87
N GLU A 151 29.42 17.71 5.73
CA GLU A 151 28.38 17.83 4.70
C GLU A 151 27.08 17.14 5.13
N VAL A 152 27.16 15.98 5.78
CA VAL A 152 25.98 15.33 6.37
C VAL A 152 25.28 16.26 7.37
N SER A 153 26.02 16.95 8.24
CA SER A 153 25.41 17.91 9.18
C SER A 153 24.71 19.08 8.49
N LYS A 154 25.27 19.58 7.37
CA LYS A 154 24.65 20.62 6.55
C LYS A 154 23.36 20.12 5.90
N ILE A 155 23.40 18.92 5.32
CA ILE A 155 22.24 18.22 4.74
C ILE A 155 21.13 18.11 5.79
N ILE A 156 21.44 17.63 7.01
CA ILE A 156 20.46 17.51 8.09
C ILE A 156 19.91 18.88 8.49
N GLY A 157 20.75 19.90 8.63
CA GLY A 157 20.33 21.26 8.98
C GLY A 157 19.36 21.86 7.96
N VAL A 158 19.74 21.86 6.67
CA VAL A 158 18.90 22.35 5.57
C VAL A 158 17.61 21.55 5.47
N PHE A 159 17.69 20.23 5.67
CA PHE A 159 16.55 19.34 5.65
C PHE A 159 15.52 19.68 6.74
N LEU A 160 15.95 19.79 8.00
CA LEU A 160 15.04 20.04 9.13
C LEU A 160 14.43 21.44 9.07
N VAL A 161 15.25 22.46 8.84
CA VAL A 161 14.78 23.85 8.73
C VAL A 161 13.85 23.99 7.53
N GLY A 162 14.27 23.48 6.37
CA GLY A 162 13.49 23.49 5.15
C GLY A 162 12.16 22.76 5.31
N PHE A 163 12.14 21.61 6.01
CA PHE A 163 10.91 20.89 6.30
C PHE A 163 9.91 21.76 7.06
N VAL A 164 10.34 22.47 8.11
CA VAL A 164 9.49 23.36 8.91
C VAL A 164 8.99 24.54 8.09
N VAL A 165 9.90 25.22 7.40
CA VAL A 165 9.57 26.38 6.56
C VAL A 165 8.59 26.00 5.46
N MET A 166 8.83 24.89 4.76
CA MET A 166 7.96 24.43 3.67
C MET A 166 6.62 23.95 4.21
N MET A 167 6.57 23.33 5.39
CA MET A 167 5.30 22.97 6.04
C MET A 167 4.45 24.21 6.36
N ALA A 168 5.08 25.24 6.92
CA ALA A 168 4.42 26.50 7.26
C ALA A 168 3.96 27.25 6.01
N ALA A 169 4.84 27.40 5.02
CA ALA A 169 4.50 27.96 3.72
C ALA A 169 3.34 27.18 3.10
N ALA A 170 3.35 25.86 3.21
CA ALA A 170 2.30 25.03 2.65
C ALA A 170 0.94 25.20 3.29
N ALA A 171 0.93 25.29 4.61
CA ALA A 171 -0.27 25.56 5.38
C ALA A 171 -0.85 26.93 5.04
N TYR A 172 -0.02 27.98 5.05
CA TYR A 172 -0.49 29.36 4.89
C TYR A 172 -0.86 29.71 3.44
N VAL A 173 -0.11 29.22 2.44
CA VAL A 173 -0.47 29.43 1.02
C VAL A 173 -1.80 28.75 0.71
N THR A 174 -1.96 27.49 1.13
CA THR A 174 -3.20 26.74 0.88
C THR A 174 -4.38 27.38 1.60
N ARG A 175 -4.24 27.70 2.89
CA ARG A 175 -5.30 28.34 3.68
C ARG A 175 -5.64 29.74 3.17
N GLY A 176 -4.64 30.55 2.84
CA GLY A 176 -4.83 31.88 2.27
C GLY A 176 -5.62 31.83 0.97
N LEU A 177 -5.27 30.89 0.08
CA LEU A 177 -6.00 30.69 -1.16
C LEU A 177 -7.44 30.21 -0.92
N GLN A 178 -7.67 29.33 0.05
CA GLN A 178 -9.03 28.90 0.41
C GLN A 178 -9.90 30.03 1.00
N LEU A 179 -9.29 30.94 1.76
CA LEU A 179 -9.98 32.12 2.28
C LEU A 179 -10.32 33.09 1.14
N LEU A 180 -9.41 33.31 0.20
CA LEU A 180 -9.63 34.15 -0.97
C LEU A 180 -10.72 33.60 -1.90
N LEU A 181 -10.77 32.27 -2.07
CA LEU A 181 -11.78 31.61 -2.91
C LEU A 181 -13.11 31.37 -2.20
N GLY A 182 -13.21 31.66 -0.89
CA GLY A 182 -14.41 31.38 -0.08
C GLY A 182 -14.73 29.88 0.10
N THR A 183 -13.84 28.98 -0.32
CA THR A 183 -14.04 27.52 -0.30
C THR A 183 -13.96 26.92 1.10
N SER A 184 -13.29 27.62 2.03
CA SER A 184 -13.18 27.21 3.45
C SER A 184 -14.55 27.07 4.13
N LYS A 185 -15.49 27.99 3.88
CA LYS A 185 -16.86 27.91 4.41
C LYS A 185 -17.62 26.69 3.88
N ARG A 186 -17.40 26.34 2.62
CA ARG A 186 -18.05 25.18 1.97
C ARG A 186 -17.53 23.86 2.55
N ALA A 187 -16.22 23.74 2.74
CA ALA A 187 -15.62 22.57 3.39
C ALA A 187 -16.12 22.40 4.85
N ALA A 188 -16.23 23.51 5.59
CA ALA A 188 -16.76 23.49 6.95
C ALA A 188 -18.24 23.09 7.00
N ILE A 189 -19.07 23.59 6.08
CA ILE A 189 -20.49 23.21 5.96
C ILE A 189 -20.62 21.72 5.61
N GLU A 190 -19.84 21.23 4.66
CA GLU A 190 -19.88 19.82 4.24
C GLU A 190 -19.51 18.87 5.39
N ARG A 191 -18.50 19.25 6.19
CA ARG A 191 -18.13 18.50 7.39
C ARG A 191 -19.24 18.56 8.45
N ALA A 192 -19.92 19.69 8.61
CA ALA A 192 -21.04 19.85 9.54
C ALA A 192 -22.27 19.02 9.11
N GLU A 193 -22.56 18.94 7.80
CA GLU A 193 -23.62 18.10 7.24
C GLU A 193 -23.35 16.60 7.46
N GLU A 194 -22.10 16.16 7.34
CA GLU A 194 -21.74 14.78 7.64
C GLU A 194 -21.79 14.45 9.13
N MET A 195 -21.28 15.33 10.00
CA MET A 195 -21.42 15.14 11.44
C MET A 195 -22.89 15.11 11.87
N ARG A 196 -23.77 15.82 11.15
CA ARG A 196 -25.22 15.72 11.34
C ARG A 196 -25.79 14.38 10.85
N ASN A 197 -25.41 13.92 9.65
CA ASN A 197 -25.86 12.62 9.13
C ASN A 197 -25.38 11.43 9.98
N ASP A 198 -24.17 11.50 10.56
CA ASP A 198 -23.66 10.49 11.49
C ASP A 198 -24.42 10.51 12.84
N ALA A 199 -24.92 11.68 13.26
CA ALA A 199 -25.74 11.82 14.47
C ALA A 199 -27.21 11.39 14.26
N ASP A 200 -27.75 11.55 13.04
CA ASP A 200 -29.10 11.13 12.65
C ASP A 200 -29.18 9.62 12.28
N GLY A 201 -28.03 8.94 12.18
CA GLY A 201 -27.93 7.48 12.04
C GLY A 201 -28.26 6.77 13.35
N ILE A 202 -29.50 6.29 13.47
CA ILE A 202 -30.05 5.51 14.60
C ILE A 202 -29.01 4.54 15.22
N PRO A 203 -28.65 4.69 16.52
CA PRO A 203 -28.00 3.62 17.28
C PRO A 203 -29.07 2.60 17.71
N LEU A 204 -29.04 1.40 17.14
CA LEU A 204 -29.79 0.25 17.66
C LEU A 204 -28.90 -0.59 18.59
N ALA A 205 -29.36 -0.70 19.84
CA ALA A 205 -29.01 -1.62 20.93
C ALA A 205 -27.64 -1.41 21.63
N ASP A 206 -27.60 -0.73 22.79
CA ASP A 206 -27.92 -1.33 24.10
C ASP A 206 -27.56 -0.37 25.26
N SER A 207 -28.58 0.22 25.89
CA SER A 207 -28.54 0.56 27.32
C SER A 207 -29.96 0.71 27.87
N LEU A 208 -30.27 -0.15 28.84
CA LEU A 208 -31.55 -0.36 29.55
C LEU A 208 -32.16 0.91 30.21
N PRO A 209 -33.46 0.88 30.60
CA PRO A 209 -34.31 2.05 30.69
C PRO A 209 -34.23 2.77 32.03
N ARG A 210 -34.48 4.09 32.01
CA ARG A 210 -34.78 4.88 33.21
C ARG A 210 -36.15 5.55 33.03
N GLU A 211 -37.13 5.07 33.81
CA GLU A 211 -38.48 5.59 33.94
C GLU A 211 -38.49 7.01 34.55
N ASN A 212 -39.36 7.89 34.03
CA ASN A 212 -40.44 8.57 34.77
C ASN A 212 -41.06 9.77 33.97
N TYR A 213 -42.31 9.58 33.50
CA TYR A 213 -43.53 10.45 33.44
C TYR A 213 -43.46 12.02 33.34
N PRO A 214 -44.55 12.74 32.96
CA PRO A 214 -45.34 12.71 31.70
C PRO A 214 -45.78 14.12 31.18
N ASN A 215 -46.38 14.12 29.98
CA ASN A 215 -47.39 15.06 29.42
C ASN A 215 -47.09 16.56 29.20
N SER A 216 -47.25 16.99 27.94
CA SER A 216 -48.29 17.98 27.58
C SER A 216 -48.56 18.00 26.07
N ASP A 217 -49.85 17.96 25.75
CA ASP A 217 -50.49 18.00 24.43
C ASP A 217 -50.08 19.17 23.53
N ARG A 218 -50.15 18.96 22.20
CA ARG A 218 -51.02 19.77 21.31
C ARG A 218 -51.05 19.26 19.87
N ASP A 219 -52.28 19.13 19.40
CA ASP A 219 -52.75 18.92 18.03
C ASP A 219 -52.21 19.94 17.01
N GLY A 220 -52.20 19.54 15.73
CA GLY A 220 -52.57 20.46 14.67
C GLY A 220 -51.79 20.39 13.35
N ASP A 221 -52.36 19.62 12.44
CA ASP A 221 -52.60 20.01 11.04
C ASP A 221 -51.64 19.59 9.90
N ARG A 222 -52.32 19.30 8.79
CA ARG A 222 -51.96 18.62 7.55
C ARG A 222 -50.95 19.39 6.70
N SER A 223 -50.07 18.65 6.00
CA SER A 223 -50.09 18.54 4.52
C SER A 223 -48.82 17.85 4.00
N GLN A 224 -48.99 16.72 3.32
CA GLN A 224 -48.04 16.28 2.29
C GLN A 224 -48.36 17.04 0.99
N PRO A 225 -47.34 17.30 0.15
CA PRO A 225 -47.27 16.46 -1.04
C PRO A 225 -45.87 15.91 -1.33
N SER A 226 -45.91 14.71 -1.87
CA SER A 226 -44.88 13.97 -2.60
C SER A 226 -43.98 14.82 -3.52
N SER A 227 -42.67 14.59 -3.47
CA SER A 227 -41.87 14.02 -4.57
C SER A 227 -40.37 14.24 -4.33
N THR A 228 -39.62 13.17 -4.12
CA THR A 228 -38.17 13.18 -4.31
C THR A 228 -37.72 11.79 -4.76
N PRO A 229 -37.03 11.66 -5.91
CA PRO A 229 -36.63 10.36 -6.44
C PRO A 229 -35.61 9.69 -5.52
N GLN A 230 -35.83 8.40 -5.25
CA GLN A 230 -34.93 7.52 -4.52
C GLN A 230 -33.53 7.57 -5.15
N SER A 231 -32.58 8.11 -4.41
CA SER A 231 -31.16 7.99 -4.71
C SER A 231 -30.70 6.64 -4.12
N PRO A 232 -30.14 5.71 -4.92
CA PRO A 232 -29.61 4.48 -4.35
C PRO A 232 -28.41 4.81 -3.47
N SER A 233 -28.52 4.50 -2.19
CA SER A 233 -27.48 4.59 -1.18
C SER A 233 -26.24 3.81 -1.63
N ILE A 234 -25.20 4.54 -2.04
CA ILE A 234 -23.89 3.97 -2.33
C ILE A 234 -23.23 3.67 -0.99
N SER A 235 -23.28 2.40 -0.58
CA SER A 235 -22.38 1.85 0.43
C SER A 235 -20.95 2.01 -0.07
N ALA A 236 -20.31 3.11 0.32
CA ALA A 236 -18.91 3.39 0.03
C ALA A 236 -18.04 2.57 0.98
N SER A 237 -17.73 1.32 0.63
CA SER A 237 -16.56 0.64 1.18
C SER A 237 -15.32 1.27 0.54
N PRO A 238 -14.46 1.98 1.30
CA PRO A 238 -13.35 2.71 0.72
C PRO A 238 -12.20 1.73 0.41
N SER A 239 -11.87 1.59 -0.87
CA SER A 239 -10.51 1.20 -1.28
C SER A 239 -9.59 2.40 -1.08
N ALA A 240 -9.35 2.77 0.18
CA ALA A 240 -8.20 3.56 0.58
C ALA A 240 -7.09 2.57 0.90
N VAL A 241 -5.98 2.65 0.17
CA VAL A 241 -4.81 1.80 0.40
C VAL A 241 -4.26 2.10 1.81
N SER A 242 -4.66 1.24 2.74
CA SER A 242 -4.28 1.34 4.13
C SER A 242 -2.86 0.80 4.31
N LEU A 243 -1.94 1.67 4.74
CA LEU A 243 -0.61 1.28 5.24
C LEU A 243 -0.68 0.54 6.59
N ASN A 244 -1.90 0.33 7.11
CA ASN A 244 -2.20 -0.58 8.22
C ASN A 244 -3.34 -1.58 7.91
N GLY A 245 -3.65 -1.80 6.63
CA GLY A 245 -4.67 -2.74 6.15
C GLY A 245 -4.13 -4.14 5.87
N LEU A 246 -2.97 -4.48 6.42
CA LEU A 246 -2.55 -5.86 6.59
C LEU A 246 -3.30 -6.45 7.78
N VAL A 247 -4.62 -6.57 7.64
CA VAL A 247 -5.43 -7.47 8.46
C VAL A 247 -5.23 -8.87 7.83
N PRO A 248 -4.84 -9.91 8.59
CA PRO A 248 -4.90 -11.27 8.07
C PRO A 248 -6.34 -11.56 7.59
N PRO A 249 -6.55 -12.36 6.53
CA PRO A 249 -7.88 -12.56 5.96
C PRO A 249 -8.88 -12.95 7.05
N PRO A 250 -10.14 -12.47 6.99
CA PRO A 250 -11.16 -12.85 7.96
C PRO A 250 -11.30 -14.38 7.99
N PRO A 251 -11.60 -14.99 9.16
CA PRO A 251 -11.92 -16.40 9.22
C PRO A 251 -13.08 -16.70 8.27
N SER A 252 -12.99 -17.84 7.58
CA SER A 252 -13.99 -18.30 6.62
C SER A 252 -15.38 -18.28 7.26
N GLN A 253 -16.29 -17.48 6.70
CA GLN A 253 -17.71 -17.80 6.78
C GLN A 253 -17.91 -19.12 6.05
N THR A 254 -18.41 -20.11 6.77
CA THR A 254 -18.88 -21.38 6.25
C THR A 254 -19.86 -21.14 5.10
N PRO A 255 -19.63 -21.71 3.90
CA PRO A 255 -20.68 -21.78 2.89
C PRO A 255 -21.67 -22.85 3.34
N SER A 256 -22.80 -22.40 3.91
CA SER A 256 -23.97 -23.25 4.14
C SER A 256 -24.76 -23.39 2.85
N HIS A 257 -24.23 -24.07 1.82
CA HIS A 257 -25.04 -24.59 0.71
C HIS A 257 -24.30 -25.74 0.01
N LEU A 258 -24.86 -26.95 0.10
CA LEU A 258 -24.91 -28.04 -0.89
C LEU A 258 -24.83 -29.42 -0.23
N PHE A 259 -25.98 -29.88 0.27
CA PHE A 259 -26.41 -31.26 0.08
C PHE A 259 -27.87 -31.21 -0.32
N GLN A 260 -28.12 -31.17 -1.64
CA GLN A 260 -29.40 -31.60 -2.17
C GLN A 260 -29.15 -32.13 -3.58
N ASP A 261 -29.04 -33.45 -3.69
CA ASP A 261 -29.31 -34.18 -4.91
C ASP A 261 -29.94 -35.51 -4.52
N ALA A 262 -31.25 -35.60 -4.71
CA ALA A 262 -31.96 -36.81 -5.13
C ALA A 262 -33.45 -36.49 -5.27
N SER A 263 -33.90 -36.18 -6.49
CA SER A 263 -35.02 -36.89 -7.14
C SER A 263 -35.50 -36.12 -8.38
N LEU A 264 -35.23 -36.69 -9.55
CA LEU A 264 -35.93 -36.40 -10.80
C LEU A 264 -37.33 -37.04 -10.75
N GLY A 265 -38.35 -36.27 -11.12
CA GLY A 265 -39.69 -36.78 -11.44
C GLY A 265 -40.73 -35.66 -11.60
N PRO A 266 -41.33 -35.43 -12.79
CA PRO A 266 -42.26 -34.33 -13.01
C PRO A 266 -43.72 -34.79 -12.90
N ARG A 267 -44.61 -34.00 -12.27
CA ARG A 267 -46.04 -33.89 -12.61
C ARG A 267 -46.82 -32.91 -11.71
N GLY A 268 -47.46 -31.94 -12.36
CA GLY A 268 -48.89 -31.62 -12.18
C GLY A 268 -49.34 -30.78 -10.97
N SER A 269 -49.59 -29.50 -11.20
CA SER A 269 -50.62 -28.67 -10.55
C SER A 269 -52.00 -29.05 -11.11
N HIS A 270 -53.05 -29.39 -10.34
CA HIS A 270 -54.08 -28.51 -9.70
C HIS A 270 -55.32 -29.40 -9.37
N PRO A 271 -56.40 -28.94 -8.69
CA PRO A 271 -56.52 -28.08 -7.49
C PRO A 271 -57.67 -28.54 -6.52
N ASN A 272 -58.02 -27.66 -5.56
CA ASN A 272 -59.20 -27.64 -4.66
C ASN A 272 -59.12 -28.55 -3.40
N GLU A 273 -59.49 -28.14 -2.18
CA GLU A 273 -60.40 -27.08 -1.72
C GLU A 273 -60.22 -26.87 -0.20
N THR A 274 -60.46 -25.63 0.25
CA THR A 274 -61.03 -25.20 1.55
C THR A 274 -60.74 -25.97 2.86
N SER A 275 -60.10 -25.30 3.82
CA SER A 275 -60.76 -24.75 5.04
C SER A 275 -59.75 -24.33 6.10
N ALA A 276 -60.02 -23.18 6.71
CA ALA A 276 -59.34 -22.61 7.86
C ALA A 276 -59.39 -23.51 9.10
N LEU A 277 -58.52 -23.24 10.10
CA LEU A 277 -58.91 -23.02 11.51
C LEU A 277 -57.67 -22.80 12.41
N THR A 278 -57.56 -21.57 12.91
CA THR A 278 -57.27 -21.13 14.29
C THR A 278 -56.31 -21.89 15.21
N LEU A 279 -55.38 -21.08 15.74
CA LEU A 279 -54.72 -21.17 17.04
C LEU A 279 -55.64 -21.67 18.17
N ASN A 280 -55.15 -22.60 19.00
CA ASN A 280 -55.61 -22.69 20.39
C ASN A 280 -54.47 -23.13 21.34
N LEU A 281 -54.31 -22.34 22.41
CA LEU A 281 -53.41 -22.55 23.54
C LEU A 281 -54.23 -23.11 24.72
N ASN A 282 -53.83 -24.27 25.25
CA ASN A 282 -53.86 -24.71 26.66
C ASN A 282 -54.36 -26.15 26.89
N SER A 283 -53.44 -27.01 27.34
CA SER A 283 -53.63 -27.93 28.48
C SER A 283 -52.30 -28.61 28.85
N ASN A 284 -51.80 -28.34 30.05
CA ASN A 284 -50.75 -29.12 30.75
C ASN A 284 -51.40 -30.38 31.37
N PRO A 285 -50.68 -31.41 31.91
CA PRO A 285 -49.22 -31.61 32.04
C PRO A 285 -48.74 -33.06 31.75
N THR A 286 -47.77 -33.28 30.88
CA THR A 286 -46.84 -34.43 31.03
C THR A 286 -45.45 -34.00 30.61
N ALA A 287 -44.57 -33.98 31.61
CA ALA A 287 -43.16 -33.70 31.46
C ALA A 287 -42.52 -34.73 30.51
N PHE A 288 -42.17 -34.29 29.31
CA PHE A 288 -41.03 -34.85 28.60
C PHE A 288 -39.94 -33.79 28.61
N VAL A 289 -39.10 -33.83 29.64
CA VAL A 289 -37.79 -33.19 29.58
C VAL A 289 -37.03 -33.90 28.46
N GLN A 290 -36.97 -33.29 27.28
CA GLN A 290 -36.00 -33.72 26.28
C GLN A 290 -34.61 -33.55 26.93
N PRO A 291 -33.78 -34.60 27.01
CA PRO A 291 -32.41 -34.42 27.46
C PRO A 291 -31.75 -33.47 26.46
N SER A 292 -31.34 -32.30 26.92
CA SER A 292 -30.51 -31.38 26.14
C SER A 292 -29.29 -32.17 25.67
N LEU A 293 -29.18 -32.41 24.36
CA LEU A 293 -27.99 -33.03 23.78
C LEU A 293 -26.77 -32.25 24.29
N PRO A 294 -25.72 -32.92 24.79
CA PRO A 294 -24.52 -32.22 25.24
C PRO A 294 -24.00 -31.39 24.06
N LEU A 295 -23.59 -30.14 24.34
CA LEU A 295 -22.92 -29.27 23.38
C LEU A 295 -21.75 -30.03 22.76
N GLN A 296 -21.94 -30.56 21.54
CA GLN A 296 -20.88 -31.18 20.78
C GLN A 296 -19.94 -30.07 20.30
N TYR A 297 -18.84 -29.89 21.01
CA TYR A 297 -17.70 -29.17 20.45
C TYR A 297 -17.26 -29.94 19.19
N PRO A 298 -17.07 -29.28 18.04
CA PRO A 298 -16.57 -29.96 16.85
C PRO A 298 -15.24 -30.64 17.20
N PRO A 299 -14.97 -31.85 16.67
CA PRO A 299 -13.72 -32.53 16.94
C PRO A 299 -12.53 -31.64 16.54
N PRO A 300 -11.43 -31.63 17.31
CA PRO A 300 -10.27 -30.81 16.99
C PRO A 300 -9.77 -31.16 15.59
N ALA A 301 -9.53 -30.12 14.78
CA ALA A 301 -9.13 -30.31 13.39
C ALA A 301 -7.88 -31.21 13.29
N PRO A 302 -7.83 -32.17 12.34
CA PRO A 302 -6.66 -32.98 12.06
C PRO A 302 -5.40 -32.14 11.92
N ARG A 303 -4.24 -32.66 12.36
CA ARG A 303 -2.96 -31.92 12.35
C ARG A 303 -2.68 -31.31 10.98
N ALA A 304 -2.82 -32.09 9.90
CA ALA A 304 -2.66 -31.60 8.54
C ALA A 304 -3.51 -30.34 8.22
N GLN A 305 -4.73 -30.23 8.77
CA GLN A 305 -5.58 -29.04 8.58
C GLN A 305 -5.08 -27.83 9.38
N ILE A 306 -4.53 -28.03 10.58
CA ILE A 306 -3.89 -26.96 11.37
C ILE A 306 -2.65 -26.43 10.65
N TRP A 307 -1.83 -27.34 10.10
CA TRP A 307 -0.67 -26.98 9.28
C TRP A 307 -1.09 -26.26 8.00
N ALA A 308 -2.12 -26.75 7.30
CA ALA A 308 -2.68 -26.09 6.12
C ALA A 308 -3.22 -24.68 6.45
N ALA A 309 -3.92 -24.53 7.57
CA ALA A 309 -4.43 -23.24 8.04
C ALA A 309 -3.29 -22.25 8.33
N ARG A 310 -2.19 -22.72 8.94
CA ARG A 310 -1.00 -21.91 9.19
C ARG A 310 -0.29 -21.51 7.89
N LEU A 311 -0.14 -22.42 6.93
CA LEU A 311 0.44 -22.13 5.61
C LEU A 311 -0.42 -21.12 4.83
N THR A 312 -1.75 -21.30 4.86
CA THR A 312 -2.72 -20.43 4.19
C THR A 312 -2.76 -19.02 4.79
N ARG A 313 -2.28 -18.84 6.02
CA ARG A 313 -2.14 -17.51 6.64
C ARG A 313 -1.07 -16.65 5.98
N TYR A 314 0.00 -17.26 5.45
CA TYR A 314 1.14 -16.54 4.85
C TYR A 314 1.54 -17.12 3.48
N PRO A 315 0.63 -17.13 2.49
CA PRO A 315 0.85 -17.83 1.22
C PRO A 315 2.07 -17.28 0.47
N ASN A 316 2.26 -15.97 0.43
CA ASN A 316 3.40 -15.34 -0.24
C ASN A 316 4.74 -15.75 0.40
N ALA A 317 4.83 -15.76 1.74
CA ALA A 317 6.06 -16.12 2.42
C ALA A 317 6.46 -17.56 2.13
N VAL A 318 5.48 -18.48 2.12
CA VAL A 318 5.71 -19.89 1.76
C VAL A 318 6.23 -20.01 0.32
N ILE A 319 5.54 -19.38 -0.64
CA ILE A 319 5.90 -19.45 -2.06
C ILE A 319 7.31 -18.90 -2.31
N TYR A 320 7.62 -17.70 -1.79
CA TYR A 320 8.94 -17.09 -1.99
C TYR A 320 10.05 -17.82 -1.23
N THR A 321 9.75 -18.48 -0.11
CA THR A 321 10.71 -19.34 0.59
C THR A 321 11.04 -20.57 -0.24
N LEU A 322 10.02 -21.23 -0.81
CA LEU A 322 10.24 -22.36 -1.72
C LEU A 322 11.03 -21.91 -2.96
N LEU A 323 10.67 -20.77 -3.55
CA LEU A 323 11.39 -20.25 -4.72
C LEU A 323 12.83 -19.88 -4.38
N PHE A 324 13.09 -19.28 -3.21
CA PHE A 324 14.45 -18.99 -2.76
C PHE A 324 15.28 -20.27 -2.54
N LEU A 325 14.74 -21.25 -1.83
CA LEU A 325 15.47 -22.48 -1.50
C LEU A 325 15.70 -23.41 -2.70
N PHE A 326 14.68 -23.58 -3.57
CA PHE A 326 14.72 -24.58 -4.64
C PHE A 326 15.07 -24.02 -6.02
N ALA A 327 14.94 -22.72 -6.25
CA ALA A 327 15.35 -22.09 -7.51
C ALA A 327 16.44 -21.03 -7.29
N GLY A 328 16.27 -20.14 -6.32
CA GLY A 328 17.18 -19.04 -6.02
C GLY A 328 18.60 -19.51 -5.68
N LEU A 329 18.76 -20.23 -4.58
CA LEU A 329 20.06 -20.71 -4.10
C LEU A 329 20.75 -21.65 -5.11
N PRO A 330 20.06 -22.65 -5.70
CA PRO A 330 20.70 -23.52 -6.68
C PRO A 330 21.22 -22.76 -7.90
N VAL A 331 20.43 -21.85 -8.47
CA VAL A 331 20.88 -21.04 -9.62
C VAL A 331 22.05 -20.14 -9.22
N TYR A 332 22.00 -19.51 -8.05
CA TYR A 332 23.06 -18.61 -7.58
C TYR A 332 24.40 -19.31 -7.41
N PHE A 333 24.43 -20.49 -6.76
CA PHE A 333 25.66 -21.21 -6.49
C PHE A 333 26.16 -22.06 -7.68
N SER A 334 25.27 -22.50 -8.57
CA SER A 334 25.68 -23.31 -9.74
C SER A 334 26.07 -22.48 -10.97
N THR A 335 25.29 -21.46 -11.32
CA THR A 335 25.50 -20.66 -12.55
C THR A 335 26.18 -19.33 -12.26
N GLY A 336 26.15 -18.90 -11.00
CA GLY A 336 26.62 -17.58 -10.61
C GLY A 336 25.65 -16.44 -10.86
N TYR A 337 24.46 -16.71 -11.41
CA TYR A 337 23.45 -15.69 -11.66
C TYR A 337 22.69 -15.32 -10.38
N ALA A 338 22.82 -14.05 -9.96
CA ALA A 338 22.37 -13.57 -8.66
C ALA A 338 20.88 -13.23 -8.56
N MET A 339 20.23 -12.90 -9.68
CA MET A 339 18.90 -12.31 -9.67
C MET A 339 17.85 -13.16 -8.95
N PRO A 340 17.66 -14.47 -9.24
CA PRO A 340 16.58 -15.24 -8.61
C PRO A 340 16.71 -15.35 -7.10
N ALA A 341 17.94 -15.53 -6.59
CA ALA A 341 18.22 -15.55 -5.15
C ALA A 341 18.00 -14.17 -4.52
N HIS A 342 18.61 -13.12 -5.08
CA HIS A 342 18.52 -11.77 -4.55
C HIS A 342 17.07 -11.25 -4.54
N LEU A 343 16.30 -11.51 -5.60
CA LEU A 343 14.90 -11.08 -5.71
C LEU A 343 14.03 -11.73 -4.64
N THR A 344 14.11 -13.06 -4.54
CA THR A 344 13.28 -13.81 -3.58
C THR A 344 13.69 -13.53 -2.14
N PHE A 345 14.98 -13.37 -1.87
CA PHE A 345 15.48 -13.00 -0.56
C PHE A 345 15.02 -11.59 -0.14
N THR A 346 15.10 -10.58 -1.02
CA THR A 346 14.62 -9.22 -0.71
C THR A 346 13.11 -9.23 -0.45
N ILE A 347 12.32 -10.00 -1.20
CA ILE A 347 10.88 -10.15 -0.95
C ILE A 347 10.62 -10.78 0.42
N LEU A 348 11.37 -11.81 0.81
CA LEU A 348 11.24 -12.44 2.12
C LEU A 348 11.60 -11.48 3.25
N CYS A 349 12.67 -10.69 3.09
CA CYS A 349 13.05 -9.63 4.03
C CYS A 349 11.92 -8.60 4.18
N TYR A 350 11.24 -8.24 3.08
CA TYR A 350 10.09 -7.33 3.12
C TYR A 350 8.89 -7.92 3.84
N LEU A 351 8.56 -9.18 3.59
CA LEU A 351 7.49 -9.87 4.30
C LEU A 351 7.80 -9.99 5.81
N ALA A 352 9.07 -10.23 6.17
CA ALA A 352 9.52 -10.21 7.56
C ALA A 352 9.42 -8.81 8.19
N ALA A 353 9.80 -7.75 7.46
CA ALA A 353 9.65 -6.37 7.91
C ALA A 353 8.17 -5.99 8.12
N LEU A 354 7.27 -6.49 7.28
CA LEU A 354 5.83 -6.33 7.47
C LEU A 354 5.28 -7.12 8.66
N ALA A 355 5.96 -8.18 9.12
CA ALA A 355 5.54 -8.93 10.29
C ALA A 355 5.78 -8.17 11.62
N VAL A 356 6.58 -7.09 11.60
CA VAL A 356 6.81 -6.21 12.76
C VAL A 356 5.47 -5.64 13.27
N PRO A 357 5.21 -5.62 14.59
CA PRO A 357 3.96 -5.09 15.14
C PRO A 357 3.69 -3.64 14.72
N PRO A 358 2.42 -3.24 14.49
CA PRO A 358 2.08 -1.93 13.94
C PRO A 358 2.55 -0.75 14.79
N ASN A 359 2.67 -0.92 16.11
CA ASN A 359 3.19 0.10 17.03
C ASN A 359 4.65 0.45 16.75
N TRP A 360 5.43 -0.53 16.28
CA TRP A 360 6.85 -0.35 15.97
C TRP A 360 7.08 0.06 14.53
N ARG A 361 6.14 -0.23 13.60
CA ARG A 361 6.27 0.13 12.17
C ARG A 361 6.42 1.63 11.91
N GLN A 362 5.97 2.48 12.83
CA GLN A 362 6.15 3.93 12.72
C GLN A 362 7.64 4.34 12.84
N TYR A 363 8.44 3.59 13.61
CA TYR A 363 9.87 3.82 13.80
C TYR A 363 10.72 2.90 12.91
N LEU A 364 10.35 1.63 12.86
CA LEU A 364 10.96 0.60 12.01
C LEU A 364 10.24 0.56 10.67
N HIS A 365 10.47 1.58 9.85
CA HIS A 365 9.83 1.68 8.54
C HIS A 365 10.14 0.43 7.70
N PRO A 366 9.13 -0.26 7.12
CA PRO A 366 9.34 -1.55 6.46
C PRO A 366 10.39 -1.51 5.34
N VAL A 367 10.48 -0.41 4.59
CA VAL A 367 11.49 -0.25 3.51
C VAL A 367 12.91 -0.22 4.06
N LEU A 368 13.14 0.48 5.18
CA LEU A 368 14.48 0.60 5.78
C LEU A 368 14.91 -0.71 6.45
N VAL A 369 13.99 -1.36 7.17
CA VAL A 369 14.23 -2.68 7.76
C VAL A 369 14.55 -3.71 6.68
N THR A 370 13.77 -3.72 5.59
CA THR A 370 14.02 -4.59 4.44
C THR A 370 15.38 -4.33 3.83
N ALA A 371 15.73 -3.06 3.59
CA ALA A 371 16.99 -2.70 2.98
C ALA A 371 18.19 -3.15 3.84
N LEU A 372 18.10 -2.98 5.16
CA LEU A 372 19.13 -3.44 6.09
C LEU A 372 19.26 -4.97 6.09
N LEU A 373 18.15 -5.71 6.21
CA LEU A 373 18.16 -7.17 6.20
C LEU A 373 18.64 -7.73 4.85
N ALA A 374 18.18 -7.15 3.74
CA ALA A 374 18.59 -7.52 2.40
C ALA A 374 20.08 -7.24 2.19
N PHE A 375 20.58 -6.06 2.56
CA PHE A 375 22.00 -5.73 2.51
C PHE A 375 22.86 -6.77 3.25
N LEU A 376 22.52 -7.07 4.51
CA LEU A 376 23.26 -8.02 5.33
C LEU A 376 23.22 -9.44 4.72
N GLY A 377 22.06 -9.88 4.24
CA GLY A 377 21.92 -11.21 3.67
C GLY A 377 22.55 -11.36 2.29
N LEU A 378 22.49 -10.34 1.43
CA LEU A 378 23.19 -10.33 0.14
C LEU A 378 24.71 -10.35 0.36
N TRP A 379 25.20 -9.57 1.32
CA TRP A 379 26.59 -9.59 1.71
C TRP A 379 27.00 -10.97 2.24
N ALA A 380 26.17 -11.62 3.07
CA ALA A 380 26.43 -12.98 3.55
C ALA A 380 26.43 -14.02 2.42
N LEU A 381 25.48 -13.95 1.48
CA LEU A 381 25.42 -14.86 0.32
C LEU A 381 26.66 -14.70 -0.57
N ALA A 382 27.08 -13.47 -0.84
CA ALA A 382 28.29 -13.19 -1.57
C ALA A 382 29.52 -13.73 -0.83
N ALA A 383 29.64 -13.46 0.46
CA ALA A 383 30.73 -13.95 1.30
C ALA A 383 30.86 -15.48 1.29
N ILE A 384 29.75 -16.21 1.33
CA ILE A 384 29.75 -17.68 1.24
C ILE A 384 30.22 -18.15 -0.13
N ARG A 385 29.78 -17.49 -1.20
CA ARG A 385 30.09 -17.90 -2.57
C ARG A 385 31.54 -17.61 -2.97
N THR A 386 32.07 -16.46 -2.60
CA THR A 386 33.40 -16.01 -3.04
C THR A 386 34.48 -16.16 -1.96
N GLY A 387 34.12 -16.55 -0.72
CA GLY A 387 35.07 -16.73 0.38
C GLY A 387 35.63 -15.41 0.93
N ILE A 388 35.07 -14.26 0.54
CA ILE A 388 35.55 -12.89 0.85
C ILE A 388 35.85 -12.65 2.34
N VAL A 389 35.17 -13.36 3.25
CA VAL A 389 35.35 -13.19 4.72
C VAL A 389 36.66 -13.80 5.23
N SER A 390 37.31 -14.70 4.47
CA SER A 390 38.55 -15.36 4.89
C SER A 390 39.82 -14.52 4.69
N ASP A 391 39.78 -13.46 3.89
CA ASP A 391 40.98 -12.74 3.42
C ASP A 391 41.30 -11.45 4.20
N GLY A 392 40.53 -11.09 5.23
CA GLY A 392 40.80 -9.89 6.06
C GLY A 392 40.75 -8.54 5.32
N LYS A 393 40.46 -8.53 4.00
CA LYS A 393 40.31 -7.33 3.17
C LYS A 393 38.88 -6.78 3.27
N THR A 394 38.55 -6.25 4.44
CA THR A 394 37.39 -5.36 4.62
C THR A 394 37.78 -3.96 4.16
N SER A 395 37.18 -3.43 3.09
CA SER A 395 37.16 -1.96 2.94
C SER A 395 36.06 -1.46 2.01
N ALA A 396 36.05 -1.85 0.72
CA ALA A 396 35.05 -1.34 -0.23
C ALA A 396 34.87 -2.23 -1.47
N ALA A 397 35.96 -2.82 -1.96
CA ALA A 397 35.94 -3.69 -3.14
C ALA A 397 35.07 -4.94 -2.93
N SER A 398 35.16 -5.58 -1.76
CA SER A 398 34.32 -6.73 -1.38
C SER A 398 32.83 -6.39 -1.30
N LEU A 399 32.51 -5.16 -0.90
CA LEU A 399 31.13 -4.69 -0.84
C LEU A 399 30.57 -4.40 -2.23
N HIS A 400 31.38 -3.77 -3.08
CA HIS A 400 31.04 -3.53 -4.47
C HIS A 400 30.84 -4.84 -5.23
N GLU A 401 31.70 -5.84 -5.01
CA GLU A 401 31.55 -7.17 -5.60
C GLU A 401 30.27 -7.88 -5.12
N ALA A 402 29.92 -7.76 -3.84
CA ALA A 402 28.71 -8.38 -3.29
C ALA A 402 27.41 -7.77 -3.84
N LEU A 403 27.39 -6.45 -4.02
CA LEU A 403 26.17 -5.71 -4.36
C LEU A 403 26.05 -5.33 -5.85
N SER A 404 27.14 -5.30 -6.62
CA SER A 404 27.09 -5.00 -8.05
C SER A 404 26.17 -5.94 -8.87
N PRO A 405 26.04 -7.24 -8.57
CA PRO A 405 25.09 -8.11 -9.28
C PRO A 405 23.62 -7.80 -8.96
N TYR A 406 23.35 -7.00 -7.92
CA TYR A 406 21.99 -6.64 -7.54
C TYR A 406 21.35 -5.68 -8.54
N ARG A 407 22.13 -4.78 -9.16
CA ARG A 407 21.64 -3.84 -10.17
C ARG A 407 22.68 -3.70 -11.28
N THR A 408 22.40 -4.33 -12.41
CA THR A 408 23.28 -4.40 -13.58
C THR A 408 22.95 -3.31 -14.61
N GLY A 409 21.82 -2.61 -14.46
CA GLY A 409 21.35 -1.59 -15.41
C GLY A 409 20.54 -2.17 -16.58
N ALA A 410 20.35 -3.48 -16.63
CA ALA A 410 19.56 -4.15 -17.66
C ALA A 410 18.04 -4.09 -17.36
N THR A 411 17.47 -2.88 -17.37
CA THR A 411 16.02 -2.67 -17.23
C THR A 411 15.26 -3.06 -18.50
N TYR A 412 13.93 -3.15 -18.42
CA TYR A 412 13.09 -3.46 -19.61
C TYR A 412 13.33 -2.51 -20.79
N GLN A 413 13.60 -1.22 -20.52
CA GLN A 413 13.91 -0.23 -21.54
C GLN A 413 15.19 -0.59 -22.31
N ALA A 414 16.22 -1.03 -21.58
CA ALA A 414 17.47 -1.50 -22.18
C ALA A 414 17.30 -2.86 -22.87
N LEU A 415 16.43 -3.72 -22.36
CA LEU A 415 16.20 -5.08 -22.87
C LEU A 415 15.36 -5.11 -24.16
N TRP A 416 14.35 -4.25 -24.29
CA TRP A 416 13.45 -4.23 -25.45
C TRP A 416 13.89 -3.32 -26.59
N ARG A 417 14.85 -2.40 -26.36
CA ARG A 417 15.44 -1.61 -27.45
C ARG A 417 16.09 -2.54 -28.48
N PRO A 418 15.71 -2.47 -29.76
CA PRO A 418 16.38 -3.17 -30.85
C PRO A 418 17.79 -2.59 -30.98
N SER A 419 18.77 -3.21 -30.33
CA SER A 419 20.16 -2.75 -30.41
C SER A 419 20.82 -3.43 -31.62
N HIS A 420 21.13 -2.66 -32.67
CA HIS A 420 21.91 -3.14 -33.83
C HIS A 420 23.34 -3.61 -33.47
N HIS A 421 23.79 -3.44 -32.22
CA HIS A 421 25.15 -3.77 -31.76
C HIS A 421 25.24 -4.71 -30.56
N ALA A 422 24.13 -5.30 -30.08
CA ALA A 422 24.15 -6.17 -28.89
C ALA A 422 23.53 -7.55 -29.11
N THR A 423 23.60 -8.09 -30.32
CA THR A 423 23.41 -9.53 -30.61
C THR A 423 24.70 -10.30 -30.31
N GLY A 424 25.22 -10.19 -29.08
CA GLY A 424 26.44 -10.87 -28.65
C GLY A 424 26.32 -11.43 -27.21
N PRO A 425 27.22 -12.35 -26.81
CA PRO A 425 27.20 -13.05 -25.52
C PRO A 425 27.41 -12.15 -24.27
N ASN A 426 27.66 -10.84 -24.45
CA ASN A 426 27.97 -9.90 -23.37
C ASN A 426 26.80 -8.98 -22.94
N ARG A 427 25.54 -9.31 -23.26
CA ARG A 427 24.42 -8.53 -22.72
C ARG A 427 24.27 -8.82 -21.21
N PRO A 428 24.41 -7.82 -20.32
CA PRO A 428 24.27 -8.06 -18.90
C PRO A 428 22.85 -8.55 -18.60
N LEU A 429 22.75 -9.65 -17.87
CA LEU A 429 21.47 -10.17 -17.37
C LEU A 429 20.91 -9.21 -16.31
N PRO A 430 19.58 -9.07 -16.20
CA PRO A 430 18.95 -8.18 -15.21
C PRO A 430 19.26 -8.61 -13.79
N GLY A 431 19.59 -7.65 -12.93
CA GLY A 431 19.66 -7.85 -11.48
C GLY A 431 18.28 -7.78 -10.82
N ALA A 432 18.20 -8.17 -9.54
CA ALA A 432 16.96 -8.07 -8.78
C ALA A 432 16.47 -6.63 -8.63
N GLY A 433 17.40 -5.68 -8.43
CA GLY A 433 17.13 -4.24 -8.39
C GLY A 433 16.59 -3.70 -9.72
N ASP A 434 17.02 -4.24 -10.87
CA ASP A 434 16.52 -3.83 -12.19
C ASP A 434 15.09 -4.32 -12.42
N LEU A 435 14.74 -5.50 -11.90
CA LEU A 435 13.35 -5.99 -11.92
C LEU A 435 12.45 -5.14 -11.03
N PHE A 436 12.90 -4.79 -9.83
CA PHE A 436 12.15 -3.88 -8.96
C PHE A 436 11.98 -2.49 -9.60
N ALA A 437 13.01 -1.95 -10.24
CA ALA A 437 12.92 -0.69 -10.99
C ALA A 437 11.96 -0.79 -12.19
N THR A 438 11.97 -1.93 -12.90
CA THR A 438 11.06 -2.18 -14.01
C THR A 438 9.59 -2.19 -13.55
N VAL A 439 9.28 -2.93 -12.49
CA VAL A 439 7.91 -2.98 -11.95
C VAL A 439 7.52 -1.65 -11.28
N LEU A 440 8.49 -0.88 -10.79
CA LEU A 440 8.25 0.46 -10.27
C LEU A 440 7.65 1.40 -11.33
N ASP A 441 8.12 1.32 -12.59
CA ASP A 441 7.53 2.11 -13.68
C ASP A 441 6.04 1.79 -13.88
N ALA A 442 5.64 0.52 -13.78
CA ALA A 442 4.23 0.15 -13.80
C ALA A 442 3.45 0.70 -12.59
N ALA A 443 4.08 0.76 -11.41
CA ALA A 443 3.48 1.36 -10.22
C ALA A 443 3.32 2.89 -10.35
N ILE A 444 4.24 3.58 -11.03
CA ILE A 444 4.12 5.00 -11.37
C ILE A 444 2.89 5.21 -12.26
N VAL A 445 2.73 4.43 -13.33
CA VAL A 445 1.52 4.51 -14.20
C VAL A 445 0.24 4.27 -13.38
N ALA A 446 0.28 3.30 -12.46
CA ALA A 446 -0.85 2.96 -11.60
C ALA A 446 -1.31 4.11 -10.67
N LEU A 447 -0.46 5.10 -10.37
CA LEU A 447 -0.87 6.29 -9.61
C LEU A 447 -1.96 7.13 -10.30
N ALA A 448 -2.24 6.88 -11.59
CA ALA A 448 -3.40 7.44 -12.27
C ALA A 448 -4.75 6.99 -11.67
N LEU A 449 -4.81 5.77 -11.10
CA LEU A 449 -6.04 5.23 -10.50
C LEU A 449 -6.51 6.02 -9.27
N PRO A 450 -5.69 6.28 -8.24
CA PRO A 450 -6.13 7.12 -7.13
C PRO A 450 -6.50 8.54 -7.57
N MET A 451 -5.79 9.12 -8.56
CA MET A 451 -6.19 10.42 -9.13
C MET A 451 -7.58 10.36 -9.78
N TYR A 452 -7.88 9.29 -10.50
CA TYR A 452 -9.19 9.08 -11.12
C TYR A 452 -10.28 8.78 -10.07
N GLN A 453 -9.97 8.00 -9.03
CA GLN A 453 -10.90 7.67 -7.95
C GLN A 453 -11.40 8.93 -7.24
N TYR A 454 -10.48 9.85 -6.91
CA TYR A 454 -10.79 11.10 -6.23
C TYR A 454 -10.99 12.30 -7.19
N ARG A 455 -11.26 12.05 -8.48
CA ARG A 455 -11.43 13.11 -9.49
C ARG A 455 -12.53 14.13 -9.17
N ARG A 456 -13.56 13.74 -8.40
CA ARG A 456 -14.64 14.64 -7.99
C ARG A 456 -14.13 15.67 -6.99
N GLU A 457 -13.42 15.22 -5.95
CA GLU A 457 -12.72 16.08 -5.00
C GLU A 457 -11.74 17.01 -5.70
N LEU A 458 -10.97 16.47 -6.65
CA LEU A 458 -10.06 17.27 -7.47
C LEU A 458 -10.78 18.36 -8.27
N ARG A 459 -11.98 18.09 -8.81
CA ARG A 459 -12.77 19.10 -9.52
C ARG A 459 -13.35 20.13 -8.57
N THR A 460 -13.88 19.72 -7.42
CA THR A 460 -14.49 20.61 -6.43
C THR A 460 -13.46 21.58 -5.85
N HIS A 461 -12.26 21.10 -5.55
CA HIS A 461 -11.19 21.86 -4.90
C HIS A 461 -9.99 22.14 -5.84
N PHE A 462 -10.22 22.20 -7.15
CA PHE A 462 -9.16 22.25 -8.16
C PHE A 462 -8.11 23.32 -7.88
N LEU A 463 -8.53 24.58 -7.70
CA LEU A 463 -7.62 25.68 -7.44
C LEU A 463 -6.92 25.55 -6.08
N ALA A 464 -7.63 25.07 -5.06
CA ALA A 464 -7.08 24.88 -3.72
C ALA A 464 -6.06 23.73 -3.63
N ILE A 465 -6.03 22.82 -4.60
CA ILE A 465 -5.05 21.72 -4.68
C ILE A 465 -3.93 22.06 -5.66
N VAL A 466 -4.27 22.48 -6.88
CA VAL A 466 -3.32 22.64 -7.98
C VAL A 466 -2.45 23.88 -7.79
N ALA A 467 -3.02 25.03 -7.43
CA ALA A 467 -2.22 26.25 -7.31
C ALA A 467 -1.17 26.18 -6.18
N PRO A 468 -1.49 25.67 -4.96
CA PRO A 468 -0.46 25.42 -3.96
C PRO A 468 0.56 24.38 -4.42
N SER A 469 0.13 23.30 -5.10
CA SER A 469 1.06 22.29 -5.62
C SER A 469 2.06 22.88 -6.64
N VAL A 470 1.60 23.77 -7.53
CA VAL A 470 2.48 24.50 -8.45
C VAL A 470 3.43 25.42 -7.67
N ALA A 471 2.92 26.19 -6.71
CA ALA A 471 3.74 27.09 -5.90
C ALA A 471 4.84 26.33 -5.12
N PHE A 472 4.51 25.20 -4.50
CA PHE A 472 5.51 24.36 -3.82
C PHE A 472 6.48 23.73 -4.80
N SER A 473 6.02 23.33 -5.98
CA SER A 473 6.90 22.72 -6.98
C SER A 473 7.96 23.73 -7.41
N VAL A 474 7.56 24.96 -7.71
CA VAL A 474 8.49 26.07 -8.02
C VAL A 474 9.39 26.37 -6.83
N ALA A 475 8.83 26.56 -5.63
CA ALA A 475 9.61 26.89 -4.45
C ALA A 475 10.63 25.79 -4.09
N SER A 476 10.27 24.52 -4.26
CA SER A 476 11.16 23.39 -4.02
C SER A 476 12.25 23.30 -5.08
N LEU A 477 11.87 23.46 -6.35
CA LEU A 477 12.76 23.34 -7.50
C LEU A 477 13.86 24.40 -7.52
N PHE A 478 13.52 25.65 -7.17
CA PHE A 478 14.49 26.76 -7.18
C PHE A 478 15.09 27.05 -5.80
N GLY A 479 14.29 26.91 -4.73
CA GLY A 479 14.72 27.28 -3.38
C GLY A 479 15.73 26.31 -2.77
N TYR A 480 15.45 25.01 -2.82
CA TYR A 480 16.33 24.04 -2.17
C TYR A 480 17.71 23.91 -2.82
N PRO A 481 17.83 23.73 -4.15
CA PRO A 481 19.15 23.60 -4.76
C PRO A 481 20.03 24.83 -4.51
N ALA A 482 19.47 26.04 -4.61
CA ALA A 482 20.18 27.28 -4.31
C ALA A 482 20.64 27.36 -2.85
N LEU A 483 19.76 27.02 -1.90
CA LEU A 483 20.11 27.00 -0.48
C LEU A 483 21.19 25.96 -0.16
N CYS A 484 21.09 24.75 -0.73
CA CYS A 484 22.07 23.70 -0.53
C CYS A 484 23.44 24.08 -1.10
N ALA A 485 23.46 24.68 -2.30
CA ALA A 485 24.67 25.21 -2.91
C ALA A 485 25.32 26.28 -2.05
N ALA A 486 24.54 27.24 -1.53
CA ALA A 486 25.02 28.33 -0.69
C ALA A 486 25.65 27.86 0.63
N VAL A 487 25.15 26.76 1.20
CA VAL A 487 25.71 26.13 2.41
C VAL A 487 26.93 25.23 2.08
N GLY A 488 27.22 25.02 0.80
CA GLY A 488 28.37 24.26 0.31
C GLY A 488 28.14 22.74 0.29
N ILE A 489 26.93 22.30 -0.06
CA ILE A 489 26.62 20.89 -0.39
C ILE A 489 26.97 20.65 -1.88
N GLU A 490 27.54 19.49 -2.20
CA GLU A 490 27.96 19.14 -3.57
C GLU A 490 26.81 19.30 -4.57
N ALA A 491 27.11 19.78 -5.78
CA ALA A 491 26.10 20.21 -6.72
C ALA A 491 25.06 19.13 -7.08
N ARG A 492 25.50 17.91 -7.34
CA ARG A 492 24.58 16.78 -7.63
C ARG A 492 23.70 16.42 -6.44
N ARG A 493 24.21 16.55 -5.22
CA ARG A 493 23.43 16.33 -3.98
C ARG A 493 22.44 17.47 -3.73
N SER A 494 22.85 18.72 -4.00
CA SER A 494 21.98 19.89 -3.92
C SER A 494 20.79 19.81 -4.87
N LEU A 495 20.98 19.34 -6.11
CA LEU A 495 19.89 19.10 -7.06
C LEU A 495 18.89 18.05 -6.57
N ALA A 496 19.33 17.04 -5.82
CA ALA A 496 18.45 16.00 -5.27
C ALA A 496 17.42 16.57 -4.26
N PHE A 497 17.73 17.70 -3.62
CA PHE A 497 16.78 18.33 -2.71
C PHE A 497 15.59 18.99 -3.42
N ALA A 498 15.67 19.28 -4.72
CA ALA A 498 14.53 19.78 -5.50
C ALA A 498 13.33 18.82 -5.42
N ALA A 499 13.62 17.52 -5.35
CA ALA A 499 12.64 16.45 -5.30
C ALA A 499 12.41 15.87 -3.88
N ARG A 500 12.88 16.55 -2.82
CA ARG A 500 12.87 16.05 -1.44
C ARG A 500 11.49 15.64 -0.93
N SER A 501 10.47 16.43 -1.22
CA SER A 501 9.11 16.20 -0.68
C SER A 501 8.28 15.23 -1.54
N LEU A 502 8.84 14.71 -2.63
CA LEU A 502 8.14 13.79 -3.52
C LEU A 502 8.22 12.37 -2.99
N THR A 503 7.22 11.56 -3.32
CA THR A 503 7.30 10.11 -3.16
C THR A 503 8.37 9.55 -4.10
N LEU A 504 9.11 8.53 -3.65
CA LEU A 504 10.28 8.03 -4.35
C LEU A 504 10.05 7.69 -5.83
N ALA A 505 8.86 7.16 -6.14
CA ALA A 505 8.36 6.88 -7.49
C ALA A 505 8.46 8.09 -8.44
N LEU A 506 8.23 9.30 -7.94
CA LEU A 506 8.29 10.54 -8.71
C LEU A 506 9.58 11.33 -8.43
N ALA A 507 10.19 11.14 -7.25
CA ALA A 507 11.40 11.85 -6.84
C ALA A 507 12.64 11.40 -7.62
N ILE A 508 12.79 10.09 -7.84
CA ILE A 508 13.89 9.52 -8.63
C ILE A 508 13.89 10.09 -10.06
N PRO A 509 12.82 9.97 -10.86
CA PRO A 509 12.83 10.49 -12.22
C PRO A 509 12.99 12.02 -12.27
N ALA A 510 12.39 12.77 -11.35
CA ALA A 510 12.59 14.22 -11.26
C ALA A 510 14.07 14.61 -11.01
N THR A 511 14.75 13.88 -10.13
CA THR A 511 16.17 14.12 -9.82
C THR A 511 17.08 13.72 -10.97
N GLU A 512 16.76 12.62 -11.66
CA GLU A 512 17.49 12.16 -12.83
C GLU A 512 17.42 13.18 -13.98
N ASN A 513 16.26 13.78 -14.22
CA ASN A 513 16.11 14.84 -15.20
C ASN A 513 17.01 16.06 -14.91
N LEU A 514 17.20 16.40 -13.62
CA LEU A 514 18.13 17.45 -13.20
C LEU A 514 19.61 17.00 -13.26
N GLY A 515 19.87 15.69 -13.32
CA GLY A 515 21.20 15.09 -13.15
C GLY A 515 21.72 15.11 -11.71
N GLY A 516 20.82 15.11 -10.74
CA GLY A 516 21.16 14.98 -9.32
C GLY A 516 21.47 13.53 -8.90
N ASP A 517 21.85 13.36 -7.64
CA ASP A 517 22.19 12.05 -7.08
C ASP A 517 20.95 11.24 -6.64
N ARG A 518 20.82 10.01 -7.19
CA ARG A 518 19.69 9.09 -6.94
C ARG A 518 19.66 8.59 -5.49
N ASN A 519 20.83 8.40 -4.88
CA ASN A 519 20.92 7.87 -3.52
C ASN A 519 20.52 8.94 -2.50
N THR A 520 21.00 10.18 -2.71
CA THR A 520 20.62 11.33 -1.89
C THR A 520 19.13 11.61 -1.96
N VAL A 521 18.50 11.65 -3.15
CA VAL A 521 17.04 11.88 -3.23
C VAL A 521 16.28 10.78 -2.52
N ALA A 522 16.71 9.52 -2.63
CA ALA A 522 16.06 8.41 -1.94
C ALA A 522 16.09 8.59 -0.42
N ALA A 523 17.26 8.90 0.13
CA ALA A 523 17.43 9.15 1.56
C ALA A 523 16.55 10.31 2.04
N VAL A 524 16.63 11.48 1.40
CA VAL A 524 15.88 12.66 1.86
C VAL A 524 14.36 12.53 1.64
N ALA A 525 13.91 11.81 0.60
CA ALA A 525 12.50 11.56 0.34
C ALA A 525 11.86 10.68 1.42
N ILE A 526 12.49 9.56 1.77
CA ILE A 526 11.99 8.70 2.84
C ILE A 526 12.06 9.40 4.19
N MET A 527 13.15 10.13 4.49
CA MET A 527 13.24 10.90 5.72
C MET A 527 12.13 11.94 5.82
N SER A 528 11.74 12.58 4.70
CA SER A 528 10.61 13.53 4.68
C SER A 528 9.29 12.84 4.99
N GLY A 529 9.10 11.64 4.44
CA GLY A 529 7.94 10.82 4.72
C GLY A 529 7.83 10.40 6.18
N ILE A 530 8.92 9.93 6.77
CA ILE A 530 8.98 9.53 8.19
C ILE A 530 8.76 10.75 9.09
N LEU A 531 9.44 11.87 8.84
CA LEU A 531 9.32 13.08 9.64
C LEU A 531 7.90 13.64 9.63
N GLY A 532 7.26 13.66 8.46
CA GLY A 532 5.88 14.10 8.34
C GLY A 532 4.86 13.17 8.98
N ALA A 533 5.08 11.86 8.95
CA ALA A 533 4.24 10.90 9.67
C ALA A 533 4.39 11.00 11.21
N LEU A 534 5.55 11.42 11.71
CA LEU A 534 5.83 11.58 13.14
C LEU A 534 5.35 12.93 13.68
N VAL A 535 5.59 14.02 12.94
CA VAL A 535 5.49 15.40 13.46
C VAL A 535 4.47 16.25 12.69
N GLY A 536 4.03 15.82 11.50
CA GLY A 536 3.19 16.62 10.59
C GLY A 536 1.89 17.13 11.22
N GLU A 537 1.09 16.26 11.84
CA GLU A 537 -0.15 16.67 12.51
C GLU A 537 0.11 17.59 13.71
N ARG A 538 1.21 17.37 14.44
CA ARG A 538 1.59 18.21 15.57
C ARG A 538 2.02 19.61 15.10
N MET A 539 2.71 19.69 13.97
CA MET A 539 3.07 20.97 13.34
C MET A 539 1.85 21.73 12.83
N LEU A 540 0.88 21.05 12.21
CA LEU A 540 -0.36 21.70 11.78
C LEU A 540 -1.13 22.33 12.96
N ARG A 541 -1.18 21.64 14.10
CA ARG A 541 -1.74 22.21 15.34
C ARG A 541 -0.94 23.40 15.85
N TRP A 542 0.39 23.33 15.81
CA TRP A 542 1.24 24.46 16.20
C TRP A 542 1.06 25.68 15.29
N LEU A 543 0.88 25.46 13.98
CA LEU A 543 0.56 26.47 12.97
C LEU A 543 -0.88 27.01 13.07
N ARG A 544 -1.67 26.54 14.04
CA ARG A 544 -3.07 26.91 14.28
C ARG A 544 -3.96 26.69 13.07
N ILE A 545 -3.74 25.58 12.36
CA ILE A 545 -4.64 25.13 11.30
C ILE A 545 -5.84 24.43 11.95
N PRO A 546 -7.08 24.87 11.69
CA PRO A 546 -8.28 24.27 12.27
C PRO A 546 -8.42 22.79 11.92
N GLU A 547 -8.96 21.98 12.84
CA GLU A 547 -9.10 20.54 12.63
C GLU A 547 -10.14 20.20 11.56
N ASP A 548 -11.12 21.08 11.36
CA ASP A 548 -12.18 21.02 10.36
C ASP A 548 -11.69 21.33 8.93
N ASP A 549 -10.56 22.00 8.76
CA ASP A 549 -9.98 22.34 7.45
C ASP A 549 -9.21 21.14 6.84
N TYR A 550 -9.95 20.11 6.44
CA TYR A 550 -9.40 18.88 5.85
C TYR A 550 -8.67 19.15 4.53
N VAL A 551 -9.02 20.22 3.80
CA VAL A 551 -8.36 20.62 2.55
C VAL A 551 -6.96 21.15 2.82
N THR A 552 -6.79 22.10 3.73
CA THR A 552 -5.46 22.62 4.07
C THR A 552 -4.61 21.50 4.67
N ARG A 553 -5.16 20.74 5.63
CA ARG A 553 -4.43 19.64 6.28
C ARG A 553 -3.98 18.59 5.25
N GLY A 554 -4.87 18.19 4.36
CA GLY A 554 -4.61 17.21 3.31
C GLY A 554 -3.56 17.70 2.31
N VAL A 555 -3.77 18.84 1.67
CA VAL A 555 -2.84 19.40 0.67
C VAL A 555 -1.45 19.64 1.27
N THR A 556 -1.40 20.18 2.49
CA THR A 556 -0.14 20.53 3.15
C THR A 556 0.68 19.28 3.49
N LEU A 557 0.06 18.25 4.06
CA LEU A 557 0.75 16.98 4.34
C LEU A 557 1.09 16.21 3.06
N GLY A 558 0.20 16.21 2.08
CA GLY A 558 0.42 15.55 0.80
C GLY A 558 1.62 16.12 0.04
N ALA A 559 1.74 17.44 0.00
CA ALA A 559 2.84 18.12 -0.70
C ALA A 559 4.19 18.05 0.04
N ASN A 560 4.22 17.96 1.38
CA ASN A 560 5.49 18.02 2.13
C ASN A 560 5.98 16.68 2.70
N SER A 561 5.11 15.67 2.85
CA SER A 561 5.34 14.53 3.76
C SER A 561 5.08 13.14 3.17
N SER A 562 4.97 13.00 1.84
CA SER A 562 4.87 11.71 1.13
C SER A 562 3.74 10.76 1.60
N ALA A 563 3.67 9.56 1.01
CA ALA A 563 2.65 8.53 1.23
C ALA A 563 2.53 8.08 2.69
N ILE A 564 3.65 8.16 3.41
CA ILE A 564 3.76 7.71 4.80
C ILE A 564 2.92 8.61 5.73
N ALA A 565 2.91 9.94 5.53
CA ALA A 565 2.07 10.83 6.33
C ALA A 565 0.58 10.69 5.99
N THR A 566 0.25 10.47 4.72
CA THR A 566 -1.14 10.20 4.30
C THR A 566 -1.72 8.96 4.98
N ALA A 567 -0.89 7.94 5.24
CA ALA A 567 -1.32 6.75 5.97
C ALA A 567 -1.71 7.02 7.43
N VAL A 568 -1.10 8.03 8.05
CA VAL A 568 -1.49 8.48 9.39
C VAL A 568 -2.83 9.19 9.31
N LEU A 569 -3.02 10.08 8.32
CA LEU A 569 -4.29 10.75 8.07
C LEU A 569 -5.43 9.77 7.81
N LEU A 570 -5.20 8.65 7.14
CA LEU A 570 -6.27 7.65 6.90
C LEU A 570 -6.91 7.14 8.20
N ARG A 571 -6.21 7.24 9.34
CA ARG A 571 -6.72 6.83 10.66
C ARG A 571 -7.36 7.97 11.44
N THR A 572 -6.93 9.20 11.21
CA THR A 572 -7.32 10.38 12.00
C THR A 572 -8.33 11.26 11.26
N ASP A 573 -8.16 11.45 9.95
CA ASP A 573 -9.04 12.21 9.07
C ASP A 573 -9.00 11.64 7.62
N PRO A 574 -9.90 10.68 7.29
CA PRO A 574 -9.94 10.03 5.98
C PRO A 574 -10.17 10.99 4.80
N ARG A 575 -10.90 12.10 5.00
CA ARG A 575 -11.12 13.13 3.97
C ARG A 575 -9.84 13.88 3.67
N ALA A 576 -9.13 14.32 4.71
CA ALA A 576 -7.82 14.94 4.56
C ALA A 576 -6.83 13.97 3.90
N ALA A 577 -6.92 12.66 4.19
CA ALA A 577 -6.08 11.65 3.57
C ALA A 577 -6.32 11.49 2.06
N ALA A 578 -7.57 11.59 1.61
CA ALA A 578 -7.90 11.58 0.18
C ALA A 578 -7.28 12.77 -0.54
N LEU A 579 -7.42 13.98 0.03
CA LEU A 579 -6.81 15.20 -0.51
C LEU A 579 -5.29 15.19 -0.44
N SER A 580 -4.71 14.58 0.60
CA SER A 580 -3.27 14.35 0.74
C SER A 580 -2.74 13.42 -0.35
N SER A 581 -3.44 12.32 -0.64
CA SER A 581 -3.09 11.40 -1.74
C SER A 581 -3.14 12.10 -3.10
N LEU A 582 -4.19 12.89 -3.34
CA LEU A 582 -4.33 13.68 -4.57
C LEU A 582 -3.23 14.73 -4.72
N SER A 583 -3.00 15.53 -3.69
CA SER A 583 -2.01 16.61 -3.70
C SER A 583 -0.60 16.07 -3.90
N MET A 584 -0.26 14.95 -3.26
CA MET A 584 1.04 14.29 -3.44
C MET A 584 1.29 13.82 -4.87
N SER A 585 0.31 13.13 -5.48
CA SER A 585 0.42 12.69 -6.87
C SER A 585 0.54 13.89 -7.80
N LEU A 586 -0.30 14.91 -7.63
CA LEU A 586 -0.28 16.12 -8.47
C LEU A 586 1.02 16.91 -8.31
N PHE A 587 1.45 17.20 -7.08
CA PHE A 587 2.71 17.89 -6.79
C PHE A 587 3.91 17.15 -7.39
N GLY A 588 3.96 15.82 -7.26
CA GLY A 588 5.00 15.02 -7.87
C GLY A 588 4.97 15.05 -9.39
N THR A 589 3.79 14.91 -10.02
CA THR A 589 3.63 15.00 -11.48
C THR A 589 4.01 16.39 -12.00
N ILE A 590 3.59 17.47 -11.33
CA ILE A 590 3.93 18.85 -11.68
C ILE A 590 5.45 19.06 -11.58
N THR A 591 6.09 18.57 -10.52
CA THR A 591 7.53 18.69 -10.35
C THR A 591 8.30 17.90 -11.41
N VAL A 592 7.88 16.67 -11.72
CA VAL A 592 8.49 15.91 -12.83
C VAL A 592 8.33 16.69 -14.15
N LEU A 593 7.15 17.28 -14.40
CA LEU A 593 6.93 18.11 -15.58
C LEU A 593 7.88 19.30 -15.64
N PHE A 594 8.05 20.05 -14.54
CA PHE A 594 8.99 21.17 -14.51
C PHE A 594 10.45 20.74 -14.68
N THR A 595 10.86 19.64 -14.06
CA THR A 595 12.21 19.08 -14.26
C THR A 595 12.42 18.51 -15.66
N SER A 596 11.36 18.29 -16.46
CA SER A 596 11.49 17.83 -17.85
C SER A 596 11.56 18.97 -18.87
N ILE A 597 11.39 20.23 -18.44
CA ILE A 597 11.44 21.40 -19.31
C ILE A 597 12.90 21.89 -19.37
N PRO A 598 13.62 21.77 -20.51
CA PRO A 598 15.05 22.04 -20.56
C PRO A 598 15.46 23.44 -20.08
N PRO A 599 14.76 24.55 -20.42
CA PRO A 599 15.07 25.86 -19.88
C PRO A 599 15.06 25.93 -18.34
N LEU A 600 14.08 25.28 -17.70
CA LEU A 600 14.00 25.25 -16.23
C LEU A 600 15.15 24.42 -15.65
N VAL A 601 15.49 23.29 -16.27
CA VAL A 601 16.64 22.45 -15.86
C VAL A 601 17.94 23.25 -15.92
N HIS A 602 18.17 24.00 -17.00
CA HIS A 602 19.37 24.83 -17.14
C HIS A 602 19.46 25.90 -16.06
N VAL A 603 18.36 26.59 -15.75
CA VAL A 603 18.32 27.58 -14.66
C VAL A 603 18.59 26.91 -13.32
N VAL A 604 17.97 25.76 -13.04
CA VAL A 604 18.18 25.06 -11.76
C VAL A 604 19.62 24.55 -11.63
N ARG A 605 20.24 24.07 -12.71
CA ARG A 605 21.65 23.66 -12.72
C ARG A 605 22.60 24.83 -12.48
N SER A 606 22.34 25.97 -13.10
CA SER A 606 23.19 27.15 -12.93
C SER A 606 23.17 27.70 -11.50
N LEU A 607 22.04 27.55 -10.77
CA LEU A 607 21.96 27.88 -9.34
C LEU A 607 22.93 27.09 -8.45
N VAL A 608 23.42 25.96 -8.95
CA VAL A 608 24.32 25.06 -8.23
C VAL A 608 25.73 25.04 -8.86
N GLY A 609 26.00 25.93 -9.82
CA GLY A 609 27.29 26.06 -10.50
C GLY A 609 27.58 24.96 -11.53
N LEU A 610 26.54 24.37 -12.13
CA LEU A 610 26.63 23.37 -13.21
C LEU A 610 26.20 23.91 -14.57
#